data_AF-A0A933XJW4-F1
#
_entry.id   AF-A0A933XJW4-F1
#
_cell.length_a   1.000
_cell.length_b   1.000
_cell.length_c   1.000
_cell.angle_alpha   90.00
_cell.angle_beta   90.00
_cell.angle_gamma   90.00
#
_symmetry.space_group_name_H-M   'P 1'
#
loop_
_entity.id
_entity.type
_entity.pdbx_description
1 polymer ?
#
loop_
_entity_poly.entity_id
_entity_poly.type
_entity_poly.pdbx_seq_one_letter_code
_entity_poly.pdbx_strand_id
1 'polypeptide(L)' 'MLHEKEFFIRKAIGWCVREISKASPDEAFEFLMKIKDRASGLTLREGAKRLPLQQREMTTVP' A
#
# COMPACT_ATOMS: atom_id res chain seq x y z
N MET A 1 9.49 -9.17 6.73
CA MET A 1 8.03 -8.93 6.66
C MET A 1 7.54 -8.54 5.27
N LEU A 2 8.17 -7.60 4.53
CA LEU A 2 7.70 -7.23 3.17
C LEU A 2 7.85 -8.34 2.12
N HIS A 3 8.81 -9.25 2.29
CA HIS A 3 9.01 -10.45 1.46
C HIS A 3 8.11 -11.64 1.85
N GLU A 4 7.21 -11.45 2.82
CA GLU A 4 6.27 -12.50 3.24
C GLU A 4 5.46 -13.00 2.04
N LYS A 5 5.12 -14.28 2.02
CA LYS A 5 4.33 -14.94 0.99
C LYS A 5 2.89 -15.21 1.43
N GLU A 6 2.64 -15.28 2.73
CA GLU A 6 1.31 -15.52 3.29
C GLU A 6 0.30 -14.42 2.91
N PHE A 7 -0.84 -14.86 2.37
CA PHE A 7 -1.88 -13.99 1.84
C PHE A 7 -2.42 -13.01 2.88
N PHE A 8 -2.73 -13.51 4.08
CA PHE A 8 -3.32 -12.71 5.15
C PHE A 8 -2.34 -11.69 5.74
N ILE A 9 -1.05 -12.01 5.78
CA ILE A 9 -0.04 -11.05 6.26
C ILE A 9 0.11 -9.90 5.27
N ARG A 10 0.15 -10.18 3.96
CA ARG A 10 0.20 -9.15 2.91
C ARG A 10 -1.02 -8.22 2.95
N LYS A 11 -2.22 -8.78 3.21
CA LYS A 11 -3.47 -8.04 3.45
C LYS A 11 -3.37 -7.16 4.69
N ALA A 12 -2.90 -7.70 5.81
CA ALA A 12 -2.78 -6.97 7.07
C ALA A 12 -1.86 -5.74 6.92
N ILE A 13 -0.71 -5.90 6.26
CA ILE A 13 0.21 -4.77 5.98
C ILE A 13 -0.52 -3.70 5.17
N GLY A 14 -1.20 -4.08 4.08
CA GLY A 14 -1.95 -3.12 3.27
C GLY A 14 -3.07 -2.44 4.05
N TRP A 15 -3.78 -3.16 4.92
CA TRP A 15 -4.82 -2.58 5.77
C TRP A 15 -4.27 -1.59 6.80
N CYS A 16 -3.12 -1.87 7.41
CA CYS A 16 -2.47 -0.90 8.30
C CYS A 16 -2.18 0.43 7.57
N VAL A 17 -1.64 0.37 6.35
CA VAL A 17 -1.39 1.58 5.55
C VAL A 17 -2.69 2.28 5.15
N ARG A 18 -3.73 1.52 4.81
CA ARG A 18 -5.06 2.06 4.47
C ARG A 18 -5.72 2.77 5.65
N GLU A 19 -5.45 2.35 6.89
CA GLU A 19 -5.94 3.04 8.08
C GLU A 19 -5.26 4.39 8.25
N ILE A 20 -3.94 4.47 8.04
CA ILE A 20 -3.17 5.73 8.05
C ILE A 20 -3.72 6.70 7.00
N SER A 21 -4.04 6.19 5.80
CA SER A 21 -4.54 7.01 4.69
C SER A 21 -5.86 7.72 4.98
N LYS A 22 -6.59 7.35 6.04
CA LYS A 22 -7.82 8.06 6.44
C LYS A 22 -7.51 9.42 7.06
N ALA A 23 -6.40 9.51 7.79
CA ALA A 23 -5.97 10.72 8.47
C ALA A 23 -4.98 11.52 7.60
N SER A 24 -4.05 10.83 6.94
CA SER A 24 -3.02 11.44 6.09
C SER A 24 -2.79 10.60 4.83
N PRO A 25 -3.51 10.91 3.72
CA PRO A 25 -3.35 10.23 2.45
C PRO A 25 -1.92 10.35 1.89
N ASP A 26 -1.30 11.52 2.02
CA ASP A 26 0.02 11.78 1.45
C ASP A 26 1.12 10.97 2.15
N GLU A 27 1.09 10.87 3.49
CA GLU A 27 2.03 10.02 4.23
C GLU A 27 1.88 8.54 3.87
N ALA A 28 0.64 8.06 3.71
CA ALA A 28 0.38 6.70 3.29
C ALA A 28 0.91 6.45 1.87
N PHE A 29 0.72 7.39 0.95
CA PHE A 29 1.27 7.32 -0.40
C PHE A 29 2.80 7.29 -0.40
N GLU A 30 3.46 8.21 0.31
CA GLU A 30 4.91 8.25 0.42
C GLU A 30 5.48 6.94 0.99
N PHE A 31 4.83 6.38 2.01
CA PHE A 31 5.23 5.10 2.58
C PHE A 31 5.13 3.98 1.55
N LEU A 32 4.03 3.89 0.81
CA LEU A 32 3.85 2.89 -0.25
C LEU A 32 4.93 3.02 -1.32
N MET A 33 5.29 4.24 -1.73
CA MET A 33 6.36 4.47 -2.70
C MET A 33 7.73 4.00 -2.16
N LYS A 34 8.03 4.23 -0.88
CA LYS A 34 9.29 3.77 -0.23
C LYS A 34 9.42 2.24 -0.15
N ILE A 35 8.31 1.52 -0.16
CA ILE A 35 8.30 0.04 -0.09
C ILE A 35 7.95 -0.63 -1.42
N LYS A 36 7.63 0.15 -2.46
CA LYS A 36 7.04 -0.31 -3.73
C LYS A 36 7.78 -1.49 -4.35
N ASP A 37 9.11 -1.40 -4.43
CA ASP A 37 9.94 -2.41 -5.10
C ASP A 37 10.14 -3.70 -4.28
N ARG A 38 9.79 -3.67 -2.98
CA ARG A 38 9.98 -4.80 -2.06
C ARG A 38 8.67 -5.44 -1.60
N ALA A 39 7.57 -4.70 -1.68
CA ALA A 39 6.26 -5.15 -1.26
C ALA A 39 5.55 -5.95 -2.36
N SER A 40 4.66 -6.85 -1.95
CA SER A 40 3.80 -7.53 -2.92
C SER A 40 2.81 -6.56 -3.57
N GLY A 41 2.42 -6.81 -4.83
CA GLY A 41 1.38 -6.03 -5.50
C GLY A 41 0.05 -6.03 -4.73
N LEU A 42 -0.27 -7.10 -3.99
CA LEU A 42 -1.45 -7.15 -3.10
C LEU A 42 -1.35 -6.13 -1.97
N THR A 43 -0.19 -6.01 -1.33
CA THR A 43 0.05 -5.02 -0.27
C THR A 43 -0.14 -3.60 -0.80
N LEU A 44 0.44 -3.30 -1.97
CA LEU A 44 0.29 -1.99 -2.61
C LEU A 44 -1.18 -1.69 -2.94
N ARG A 45 -1.90 -2.66 -3.54
CA ARG A 45 -3.32 -2.50 -3.90
C ARG A 45 -4.22 -2.29 -2.69
N GLU A 46 -4.01 -3.02 -1.61
CA GLU A 46 -4.82 -2.87 -0.39
C GLU A 46 -4.53 -1.55 0.33
N GLY A 47 -3.25 -1.15 0.42
CA GLY A 47 -2.85 0.12 1.04
C GLY A 47 -3.30 1.34 0.25
N ALA A 48 -3.20 1.31 -1.08
CA ALA A 48 -3.58 2.42 -1.93
C ALA A 48 -5.11 2.61 -2.06
N LYS A 49 -5.93 1.65 -1.62
CA LYS A 49 -7.37 1.58 -1.94
C LYS A 49 -8.19 2.85 -1.61
N ARG A 50 -7.74 3.66 -0.65
CA ARG A 50 -8.41 4.91 -0.24
C ARG A 50 -7.65 6.19 -0.63
N LEU A 51 -6.54 6.07 -1.35
CA LEU A 51 -5.82 7.24 -1.85
C LEU A 51 -6.59 7.94 -2.99
N PRO A 52 -6.35 9.23 -3.21
CA PRO A 52 -6.70 9.93 -4.45
C PRO A 52 -6.35 9.12 -5.70
N LEU A 53 -7.16 9.25 -6.75
CA LEU A 53 -7.03 8.45 -7.98
C LEU A 53 -5.63 8.54 -8.58
N GLN A 54 -5.06 9.74 -8.64
CA GLN A 54 -3.73 10.01 -9.18
C GLN A 54 -2.64 9.24 -8.40
N GLN A 55 -2.69 9.28 -7.07
CA GLN A 55 -1.75 8.55 -6.22
C GLN A 55 -1.93 7.03 -6.34
N ARG A 56 -3.17 6.55 -6.48
CA ARG A 56 -3.46 5.12 -6.67
C ARG A 56 -2.80 4.58 -7.92
N GLU A 57 -2.99 5.26 -9.05
CA GLU A 57 -2.41 4.88 -10.34
C GLU A 57 -0.87 4.82 -10.27
N MET A 58 -0.23 5.72 -9.52
CA MET A 58 1.22 5.72 -9.33
C MET A 58 1.71 4.56 -8.45
N THR A 59 0.92 4.10 -7.48
CA THR A 59 1.28 2.96 -6.61
C THR A 59 1.10 1.60 -7.27
N THR A 60 0.13 1.43 -8.17
CA THR A 60 -0.05 0.19 -8.95
C THR A 60 0.83 0.22 -10.20
N VAL A 61 1.90 -0.57 -10.19
CA VAL A 61 2.62 -0.93 -11.43
C VAL A 61 1.68 -1.79 -12.29
N PRO A 62 1.72 -1.71 -13.63
CA PRO A 62 1.14 -2.76 -14.48
C PRO A 62 1.65 -4.16 -14.09
#